data_AF-A0A0B6Z8L6-F1
#
_entry.id   AF-A0A0B6Z8L6-F1
#
_cell.length_a   1.000
_cell.length_b   1.000
_cell.length_c   1.000
_cell.angle_alpha   90.00
_cell.angle_beta   90.00
_cell.angle_gamma   90.00
#
_symmetry.space_group_name_H-M   'P 1'
#
loop_
_entity.id
_entity.type
_entity.pdbx_description
1 polymer ?
#
loop_
_entity_poly.entity_id
_entity_poly.type
_entity_poly.pdbx_seq_one_letter_code
_entity_poly.pdbx_strand_id
1 'polypeptide(L)'
;LFGGRGGYLGRIKLYELGLEGGDNEGDGELLAETEETQFVCGAREKYAMLFEEPIPIQTNYWYVAWARISGPSSDCGANGLSSVHTDDSVVFKFKSSRKSNNGTDVNAGQIPQLLYKLPPRDSPAVTRKADQVDPAHILSPEFSHTVTPQSLEALLKLLENSWSALHATVPTATGFKGEQEDILSELQRIVFISRACLRLLRTYVADIYPDGVLKRKTPPESAQLAERVGDARDLLRRILAEN
;
A
#
# COMPACT_ATOMS: atom_id res chain seq x y z
N LEU A 1 19.16 0.34 17.55
CA LEU A 1 19.21 1.42 18.56
C LEU A 1 20.36 2.36 18.24
N PHE A 2 20.24 3.65 18.50
CA PHE A 2 21.37 4.57 18.37
C PHE A 2 22.27 4.51 19.62
N GLY A 3 23.56 4.71 19.40
CA GLY A 3 24.58 4.87 20.43
C GLY A 3 25.60 5.92 19.96
N GLY A 4 26.80 5.48 19.59
CA GLY A 4 27.77 6.30 18.85
C GLY A 4 28.78 7.09 19.69
N ARG A 5 28.60 7.18 21.01
CA ARG A 5 29.45 8.04 21.88
C ARG A 5 29.94 7.34 23.15
N GLY A 6 29.97 6.02 23.17
CA GLY A 6 30.47 5.23 24.30
C GLY A 6 29.82 3.86 24.42
N GLY A 7 29.89 3.30 25.62
CA GLY A 7 29.18 2.08 26.00
C GLY A 7 27.81 2.38 26.61
N TYR A 8 26.84 1.54 26.24
CA TYR A 8 25.46 1.65 26.68
C TYR A 8 24.98 0.31 27.24
N LEU A 9 24.00 0.35 28.13
CA LEU A 9 23.17 -0.79 28.51
C LEU A 9 21.83 -0.63 27.82
N GLY A 10 21.36 -1.69 27.16
CA GLY A 10 20.10 -1.69 26.44
C GLY A 10 19.22 -2.86 26.84
N ARG A 11 17.92 -2.61 26.85
CA ARG A 11 16.88 -3.63 27.00
C ARG A 11 15.74 -3.31 26.05
N ILE A 12 15.23 -4.30 25.32
CA ILE A 12 14.06 -4.12 24.45
C ILE A 12 12.88 -4.98 24.88
N LYS A 13 11.67 -4.49 24.62
CA LYS A 13 10.41 -5.21 24.82
C LYS A 13 9.50 -4.99 23.63
N LEU A 14 8.61 -5.95 23.37
CA LEU A 14 7.54 -5.82 22.39
C LEU A 14 6.19 -6.08 23.07
N TYR A 15 5.26 -5.15 22.91
CA TYR A 15 3.88 -5.31 23.38
C TYR A 15 2.92 -5.38 22.20
N GLU A 16 1.90 -6.24 22.27
CA GLU A 16 0.78 -6.27 21.32
C GLU A 16 -0.39 -5.42 21.85
N LEU A 17 -0.95 -4.57 20.99
CA LEU A 17 -2.11 -3.73 21.29
C LEU A 17 -3.38 -4.21 20.56
N GLY A 18 -3.24 -5.00 19.50
CA GLY A 18 -4.36 -5.45 18.66
C GLY A 18 -4.72 -4.46 17.54
N LEU A 19 -5.84 -4.72 16.87
CA LEU A 19 -6.31 -3.96 15.69
C LEU A 19 -6.58 -2.48 15.99
N GLU A 20 -7.16 -2.17 17.15
CA GLU A 20 -7.56 -0.81 17.54
C GLU A 20 -6.46 -0.04 18.29
N GLY A 21 -5.29 -0.67 18.51
CA GLY A 21 -4.23 -0.10 19.35
C GLY A 21 -3.65 1.22 18.84
N GLY A 22 -3.86 1.54 17.56
CA GLY A 22 -3.44 2.80 16.97
C GLY A 22 -4.28 3.98 17.42
N ASP A 23 -5.56 3.76 17.69
CA ASP A 23 -6.48 4.83 18.12
C ASP A 23 -6.67 4.82 19.63
N ASN A 24 -6.68 3.61 20.22
CA ASN A 24 -6.80 3.41 21.66
C ASN A 24 -5.58 2.63 22.19
N GLU A 25 -4.51 3.34 22.53
CA GLU A 25 -3.32 2.72 23.10
C GLU A 25 -3.61 2.22 24.54
N GLY A 26 -3.94 0.93 24.67
CA GLY A 26 -4.06 0.22 25.94
C GLY A 26 -2.71 -0.08 26.60
N ASP A 27 -2.68 -0.88 27.66
CA ASP A 27 -1.41 -1.26 28.31
C ASP A 27 -0.61 -2.27 27.48
N GLY A 28 -1.30 -3.04 26.64
CA GLY A 28 -0.74 -4.06 25.75
C GLY A 28 -0.35 -5.35 26.46
N GLU A 29 -0.30 -6.44 25.71
CA GLU A 29 0.22 -7.73 26.16
C GLU A 29 1.72 -7.82 25.86
N LEU A 30 2.54 -8.15 26.87
CA LEU A 30 3.97 -8.33 26.67
C LEU A 30 4.24 -9.63 25.89
N LEU A 31 4.76 -9.51 24.67
CA LEU A 31 5.11 -10.66 23.84
C LEU A 31 6.53 -11.16 24.09
N ALA A 32 7.48 -10.25 24.30
CA ALA A 32 8.87 -10.59 24.56
C ALA A 32 9.62 -9.45 25.25
N GLU A 33 10.67 -9.83 25.98
CA GLU A 33 11.63 -8.95 26.63
C GLU A 33 13.02 -9.57 26.53
N THR A 34 14.05 -8.76 26.31
CA THR A 34 15.44 -9.20 26.45
C THR A 34 15.92 -8.98 27.87
N GLU A 35 16.99 -9.67 28.27
CA GLU A 35 17.80 -9.20 29.38
C GLU A 35 18.46 -7.85 29.06
N GLU A 36 19.03 -7.22 30.07
CA GLU A 36 19.81 -6.00 29.90
C GLU A 36 21.22 -6.37 29.41
N THR A 37 21.61 -5.85 28.25
CA THR A 37 22.87 -6.20 27.60
C THR A 37 23.68 -4.96 27.27
N GLN A 38 25.00 -5.05 27.40
CA GLN A 38 25.90 -3.99 26.99
C GLN A 38 26.00 -3.93 25.46
N PHE A 39 25.97 -2.73 24.89
CA PHE A 39 26.18 -2.53 23.46
C PHE A 39 27.02 -1.28 23.17
N VAL A 40 27.70 -1.33 22.03
CA VAL A 40 28.50 -0.24 21.46
C VAL A 40 28.23 -0.23 19.95
N CYS A 41 28.18 0.95 19.36
CA CYS A 41 28.18 1.14 17.91
C CYS A 41 28.93 2.43 17.56
N GLY A 42 29.44 2.53 16.33
CA GLY A 42 30.12 3.72 15.85
C GLY A 42 29.20 4.94 15.74
N ALA A 43 29.80 6.12 15.60
CA ALA A 43 29.05 7.35 15.37
C ALA A 43 28.22 7.22 14.08
N ARG A 44 26.95 7.64 14.12
CA ARG A 44 25.96 7.50 13.03
C ARG A 44 25.63 6.06 12.63
N GLU A 45 26.09 5.06 13.38
CA GLU A 45 25.70 3.67 13.19
C GLU A 45 24.51 3.29 14.08
N LYS A 46 23.96 2.09 13.82
CA LYS A 46 22.85 1.53 14.57
C LYS A 46 23.27 0.17 15.12
N TYR A 47 23.02 -0.05 16.40
CA TYR A 47 23.19 -1.37 17.00
C TYR A 47 21.94 -2.24 16.78
N ALA A 48 22.13 -3.46 16.28
CA ALA A 48 21.08 -4.46 16.09
C ALA A 48 20.88 -5.27 17.38
N MET A 49 20.03 -4.78 18.28
CA MET A 49 19.59 -5.55 19.45
C MET A 49 18.44 -6.46 19.02
N LEU A 50 18.59 -7.77 19.23
CA LEU A 50 17.65 -8.80 18.80
C LEU A 50 16.95 -9.42 20.01
N PHE A 51 15.72 -9.86 19.81
CA PHE A 51 15.09 -10.83 20.72
C PHE A 51 15.78 -12.19 20.57
N GLU A 52 15.63 -13.05 21.58
CA GLU A 52 16.16 -14.41 21.56
C GLU A 52 15.60 -15.21 20.38
N GLU A 53 14.30 -15.07 20.13
CA GLU A 53 13.61 -15.67 18.99
C GLU A 53 12.82 -14.61 18.19
N PRO A 54 12.68 -14.78 16.86
CA PRO A 54 11.82 -13.92 16.06
C PRO A 54 10.37 -14.01 16.52
N ILE A 55 9.72 -12.87 16.72
CA ILE A 55 8.34 -12.80 17.18
C ILE A 55 7.41 -12.68 15.97
N PRO A 56 6.48 -13.63 15.74
CA PRO A 56 5.46 -13.49 14.72
C PRO A 56 4.57 -12.29 15.04
N ILE A 57 4.38 -11.41 14.06
CA ILE A 57 3.44 -10.28 14.15
C ILE A 57 2.31 -10.46 13.15
N GLN A 58 1.13 -9.95 13.50
CA GLN A 58 -0.05 -10.01 12.66
C GLN A 58 -0.16 -8.76 11.79
N THR A 59 -0.64 -8.92 10.57
CA THR A 59 -0.96 -7.77 9.71
C THR A 59 -2.04 -6.91 10.35
N ASN A 60 -1.96 -5.59 10.16
CA ASN A 60 -2.90 -4.60 10.68
C ASN A 60 -3.03 -4.55 12.22
N TYR A 61 -2.20 -5.26 12.97
CA TYR A 61 -2.12 -5.13 14.42
C TYR A 61 -1.15 -4.02 14.81
N TRP A 62 -1.46 -3.34 15.91
CA TRP A 62 -0.58 -2.37 16.53
C TRP A 62 0.29 -3.01 17.60
N TYR A 63 1.53 -2.57 17.67
CA TYR A 63 2.53 -3.03 18.63
C TYR A 63 3.27 -1.83 19.22
N VAL A 64 3.78 -1.98 20.45
CA VAL A 64 4.72 -1.03 21.03
C VAL A 64 6.13 -1.63 21.02
N ALA A 65 7.00 -1.09 20.18
CA ALA A 65 8.43 -1.31 20.28
C ALA A 65 8.98 -0.44 21.41
N TRP A 66 9.52 -1.08 22.45
CA TRP A 66 9.98 -0.39 23.64
C TRP A 66 11.48 -0.65 23.85
N ALA A 67 12.21 0.38 24.25
CA ALA A 67 13.62 0.26 24.61
C ALA A 67 13.95 1.11 25.84
N ARG A 68 14.72 0.53 26.78
CA ARG A 68 15.43 1.28 27.82
C ARG A 68 16.91 1.27 27.48
N ILE A 69 17.47 2.47 27.40
CA ILE A 69 18.88 2.70 27.08
C ILE A 69 19.48 3.51 28.23
N SER A 70 20.61 3.07 28.76
CA SER A 70 21.34 3.75 29.83
C SER A 70 22.80 3.90 29.42
N GLY A 71 23.35 5.10 29.57
CA GLY A 71 24.69 5.44 29.08
C GLY A 71 24.85 6.95 28.89
N PRO A 72 25.94 7.40 28.22
CA PRO A 72 26.15 8.80 27.89
C PRO A 72 25.13 9.31 26.86
N SER A 73 25.26 10.56 26.43
CA SER A 73 24.48 11.05 25.27
C SER A 73 24.65 10.12 24.07
N SER A 74 23.59 9.86 23.31
CA SER A 74 23.63 9.07 22.08
C SER A 74 23.29 9.94 20.88
N ASP A 75 23.56 9.43 19.69
CA ASP A 75 22.95 9.96 18.47
C ASP A 75 21.43 9.75 18.50
N CYS A 76 20.69 10.56 17.75
CA CYS A 76 19.24 10.46 17.63
C CYS A 76 18.78 10.67 16.18
N GLY A 77 17.60 10.13 15.88
CA GLY A 77 16.92 10.35 14.62
C GLY A 77 16.11 11.65 14.67
N ALA A 78 15.88 12.23 13.49
CA ALA A 78 14.99 13.36 13.28
C ALA A 78 14.29 13.19 11.92
N ASN A 79 13.22 13.94 11.68
CA ASN A 79 12.39 13.86 10.48
C ASN A 79 11.81 12.44 10.24
N GLY A 80 11.34 11.81 11.32
CA GLY A 80 10.68 10.51 11.25
C GLY A 80 9.39 10.56 10.43
N LEU A 81 8.99 9.39 9.92
CA LEU A 81 7.85 9.23 9.02
C LEU A 81 6.77 8.40 9.71
N SER A 82 5.51 8.83 9.64
CA SER A 82 4.36 8.08 10.15
C SER A 82 4.00 6.87 9.29
N SER A 83 4.52 6.79 8.07
CA SER A 83 4.32 5.67 7.14
C SER A 83 5.58 5.46 6.32
N VAL A 84 6.07 4.21 6.28
CA VAL A 84 7.27 3.81 5.53
C VAL A 84 6.92 2.63 4.64
N HIS A 85 7.19 2.78 3.34
CA HIS A 85 7.07 1.72 2.35
C HIS A 85 8.43 1.10 2.13
N THR A 86 8.49 -0.22 2.17
CA THR A 86 9.73 -0.99 2.00
C THR A 86 9.75 -1.65 0.62
N ASP A 87 10.95 -2.00 0.15
CA ASP A 87 11.14 -2.60 -1.18
C ASP A 87 10.46 -3.97 -1.32
N ASP A 88 10.22 -4.67 -0.20
CA ASP A 88 9.49 -5.95 -0.16
C ASP A 88 7.97 -5.78 -0.01
N SER A 89 7.45 -4.58 -0.31
CA SER A 89 6.03 -4.21 -0.30
C SER A 89 5.36 -4.21 1.09
N VAL A 90 6.13 -4.23 2.18
CA VAL A 90 5.56 -4.03 3.53
C VAL A 90 5.40 -2.55 3.82
N VAL A 91 4.25 -2.17 4.38
CA VAL A 91 3.99 -0.80 4.84
C VAL A 91 3.96 -0.77 6.36
N PHE A 92 4.92 -0.07 6.96
CA PHE A 92 4.96 0.17 8.41
C PHE A 92 4.34 1.51 8.72
N LYS A 93 3.42 1.54 9.71
CA LYS A 93 2.82 2.77 10.23
C LYS A 93 3.31 3.01 11.65
N PHE A 94 3.64 4.26 11.95
CA PHE A 94 4.19 4.68 13.24
C PHE A 94 3.33 5.77 13.87
N LYS A 95 3.08 5.63 15.17
CA LYS A 95 2.46 6.63 16.04
C LYS A 95 3.30 6.76 17.32
N SER A 96 3.26 7.94 17.93
CA SER A 96 3.87 8.15 19.24
C SER A 96 3.18 7.30 20.31
N SER A 97 3.95 6.74 21.24
CA SER A 97 3.44 5.91 22.33
C SER A 97 3.47 6.67 23.66
N ARG A 98 2.41 6.54 24.47
CA ARG A 98 2.34 7.06 25.83
C ARG A 98 3.33 6.40 26.79
N LYS A 99 3.94 5.27 26.41
CA LYS A 99 5.01 4.61 27.16
C LYS A 99 6.37 5.27 26.95
N SER A 100 6.52 6.17 25.97
CA SER A 100 7.73 6.95 25.76
C SER A 100 7.80 8.12 26.74
N ASN A 101 8.79 8.12 27.62
CA ASN A 101 8.98 9.14 28.65
C ASN A 101 10.28 9.95 28.50
N ASN A 102 11.01 9.75 27.40
CA ASN A 102 12.30 10.40 27.14
C ASN A 102 12.36 11.03 25.74
N GLY A 103 11.24 11.61 25.30
CA GLY A 103 11.17 12.44 24.09
C GLY A 103 11.26 11.71 22.76
N THR A 104 11.25 10.37 22.73
CA THR A 104 11.10 9.65 21.45
C THR A 104 9.65 9.68 21.02
N ASP A 105 9.40 10.15 19.81
CA ASP A 105 8.08 10.23 19.19
C ASP A 105 8.17 9.82 17.70
N VAL A 106 7.10 10.02 16.94
CA VAL A 106 7.12 9.69 15.50
C VAL A 106 8.12 10.54 14.69
N ASN A 107 8.54 11.70 15.19
CA ASN A 107 9.37 12.65 14.46
C ASN A 107 10.86 12.52 14.81
N ALA A 108 11.20 12.18 16.06
CA ALA A 108 12.57 12.17 16.53
C ALA A 108 12.83 11.18 17.68
N GLY A 109 14.10 10.85 17.89
CA GLY A 109 14.55 10.10 19.06
C GLY A 109 15.22 8.76 18.73
N GLN A 110 14.85 7.74 19.51
CA GLN A 110 15.46 6.40 19.48
C GLN A 110 14.65 5.39 18.66
N ILE A 111 15.14 4.14 18.61
CA ILE A 111 14.54 3.02 17.86
C ILE A 111 14.47 3.29 16.34
N PRO A 112 15.62 3.48 15.67
CA PRO A 112 15.67 3.90 14.26
C PRO A 112 15.40 2.80 13.21
N GLN A 113 15.16 1.57 13.64
CA GLN A 113 14.93 0.45 12.73
C GLN A 113 14.16 -0.68 13.40
N LEU A 114 13.32 -1.34 12.61
CA LEU A 114 12.75 -2.65 12.90
C LEU A 114 13.49 -3.68 12.05
N LEU A 115 13.95 -4.75 12.67
CA LEU A 115 14.60 -5.86 11.97
C LEU A 115 13.57 -6.98 11.82
N TYR A 116 13.21 -7.28 10.58
CA TYR A 116 12.15 -8.25 10.27
C TYR A 116 12.56 -9.18 9.13
N LYS A 117 11.83 -10.29 9.01
CA LYS A 117 11.88 -11.22 7.88
C LYS A 117 10.46 -11.58 7.48
N LEU A 118 10.23 -11.73 6.19
CA LEU A 118 8.96 -12.25 5.70
C LEU A 118 8.83 -13.75 6.04
N PRO A 119 7.64 -14.23 6.42
CA PRO A 119 7.41 -15.66 6.55
C PRO A 119 7.76 -16.40 5.26
N PRO A 120 8.33 -17.62 5.34
CA PRO A 120 8.49 -18.47 4.16
C PRO A 120 7.14 -18.64 3.47
N ARG A 121 7.11 -18.56 2.13
CA ARG A 121 5.88 -18.61 1.32
C ARG A 121 5.04 -19.88 1.58
N ASP A 122 5.66 -20.94 2.09
CA ASP A 122 5.08 -22.27 2.32
C ASP A 122 4.87 -22.65 3.80
N SER A 123 4.95 -21.71 4.76
CA SER A 123 4.76 -22.06 6.18
C SER A 123 3.28 -22.27 6.56
N PRO A 124 2.88 -23.47 7.05
CA PRO A 124 1.51 -23.77 7.47
C PRO A 124 1.12 -23.17 8.84
N ALA A 125 2.04 -22.48 9.52
CA ALA A 125 1.90 -22.06 10.93
C ALA A 125 1.19 -20.70 11.14
N VAL A 126 0.74 -20.03 10.09
CA VAL A 126 -0.10 -18.84 10.24
C VAL A 126 -1.48 -19.19 9.71
N THR A 127 -2.41 -19.45 10.62
CA THR A 127 -3.85 -19.45 10.31
C THR A 127 -4.19 -18.06 9.82
N ARG A 128 -4.05 -17.82 8.52
CA ARG A 128 -4.48 -16.59 7.87
C ARG A 128 -5.99 -16.51 8.09
N LYS A 129 -6.44 -15.77 9.10
CA LYS A 129 -7.80 -15.25 9.09
C LYS A 129 -7.86 -14.40 7.84
N ALA A 130 -8.54 -14.94 6.84
CA ALA A 130 -8.68 -14.34 5.54
C ALA A 130 -9.35 -12.99 5.70
N ASP A 131 -8.56 -11.92 5.63
CA ASP A 131 -9.04 -10.61 5.22
C ASP A 131 -8.14 -10.10 4.10
N GLN A 132 -8.67 -10.28 2.88
CA GLN A 132 -8.50 -9.43 1.70
C GLN A 132 -7.08 -8.97 1.37
N VAL A 133 -6.19 -9.91 1.07
CA VAL A 133 -5.17 -9.65 0.04
C VAL A 133 -5.75 -10.25 -1.22
N ASP A 134 -5.99 -9.43 -2.25
CA ASP A 134 -6.36 -9.92 -3.59
C ASP A 134 -5.39 -11.06 -3.92
N PRO A 135 -5.89 -12.31 -4.07
CA PRO A 135 -5.00 -13.42 -4.34
C PRO A 135 -4.21 -13.06 -5.59
N ALA A 136 -2.90 -13.31 -5.59
CA ALA A 136 -2.11 -13.16 -6.80
C ALA A 136 -2.78 -14.02 -7.88
N HIS A 137 -3.55 -13.37 -8.74
CA HIS A 137 -4.37 -14.08 -9.70
C HIS A 137 -3.42 -14.66 -10.73
N ILE A 138 -3.46 -15.99 -10.88
CA ILE A 138 -2.85 -16.62 -12.04
C ILE A 138 -3.56 -15.99 -13.25
N LEU A 139 -2.79 -15.35 -14.14
CA LEU A 139 -3.31 -14.75 -15.35
C LEU A 139 -3.92 -15.86 -16.21
N SER A 140 -5.22 -16.07 -16.04
CA SER A 140 -6.01 -17.03 -16.79
C SER A 140 -7.04 -16.30 -17.64
N PRO A 141 -7.59 -16.96 -18.67
CA PRO A 141 -8.73 -16.42 -19.39
C PRO A 141 -9.86 -16.02 -18.44
N GLU A 142 -10.17 -16.85 -17.44
CA GLU A 142 -11.21 -16.58 -16.43
C GLU A 142 -10.91 -15.31 -15.62
N PHE A 143 -9.66 -15.07 -15.26
CA PHE A 143 -9.25 -13.82 -14.60
C PHE A 143 -9.51 -12.60 -15.49
N SER A 144 -9.14 -12.66 -16.77
CA SER A 144 -9.36 -11.55 -17.72
C SER A 144 -10.84 -11.26 -18.01
N HIS A 145 -11.72 -12.24 -17.77
CA HIS A 145 -13.16 -12.18 -18.04
C HIS A 145 -14.01 -12.03 -16.77
N THR A 146 -13.40 -11.87 -15.59
CA THR A 146 -14.15 -11.65 -14.35
C THR A 146 -14.63 -10.20 -14.30
N VAL A 147 -15.86 -9.96 -14.75
CA VAL A 147 -16.47 -8.63 -14.72
C VAL A 147 -17.09 -8.36 -13.35
N THR A 148 -16.57 -7.35 -12.65
CA THR A 148 -17.10 -6.87 -11.36
C THR A 148 -17.58 -5.42 -11.47
N PRO A 149 -18.50 -4.94 -10.61
CA PRO A 149 -18.89 -3.53 -10.57
C PRO A 149 -17.68 -2.59 -10.41
N GLN A 150 -16.71 -2.99 -9.58
CA GLN A 150 -15.49 -2.24 -9.32
C GLN A 150 -14.58 -2.16 -10.56
N SER A 151 -14.48 -3.25 -11.33
CA SER A 151 -13.71 -3.26 -12.58
C SER A 151 -14.29 -2.28 -13.62
N LEU A 152 -15.62 -2.22 -13.72
CA LEU A 152 -16.30 -1.25 -14.59
C LEU A 152 -16.09 0.18 -14.08
N GLU A 153 -16.25 0.43 -12.78
CA GLU A 153 -16.05 1.76 -12.20
C GLU A 153 -14.63 2.28 -12.41
N ALA A 154 -13.61 1.46 -12.14
CA ALA A 154 -12.21 1.82 -12.35
C ALA A 154 -11.94 2.18 -13.82
N LEU A 155 -12.55 1.43 -14.74
CA LEU A 155 -12.38 1.64 -16.15
C LEU A 155 -13.08 2.91 -16.65
N LEU A 156 -14.28 3.21 -16.13
CA LEU A 156 -14.98 4.47 -16.42
C LEU A 156 -14.20 5.68 -15.92
N LYS A 157 -13.66 5.62 -14.70
CA LYS A 157 -12.78 6.66 -14.15
C LYS A 157 -11.53 6.86 -15.01
N LEU A 158 -10.91 5.77 -15.47
CA LEU A 158 -9.74 5.85 -16.35
C LEU A 158 -10.08 6.48 -17.70
N LEU A 159 -11.23 6.13 -18.28
CA LEU A 159 -11.70 6.74 -19.52
C LEU A 159 -12.00 8.23 -19.36
N GLU A 160 -12.71 8.62 -18.30
CA GLU A 160 -12.99 10.04 -17.99
C GLU A 160 -11.70 10.83 -17.75
N ASN A 161 -10.76 10.29 -16.98
CA ASN A 161 -9.45 10.92 -16.78
C ASN A 161 -8.67 11.06 -18.09
N SER A 162 -8.70 10.03 -18.96
CA SER A 162 -8.04 10.09 -20.27
C SER A 162 -8.65 11.17 -21.17
N TRP A 163 -9.98 11.34 -21.10
CA TRP A 163 -10.70 12.35 -21.86
C TRP A 163 -10.38 13.76 -21.35
N SER A 164 -10.40 13.98 -20.03
CA SER A 164 -9.99 15.27 -19.45
C SER A 164 -8.53 15.61 -19.76
N ALA A 165 -7.63 14.62 -19.71
CA ALA A 165 -6.23 14.80 -20.07
C ALA A 165 -6.05 15.17 -21.55
N LEU A 166 -6.86 14.60 -22.44
CA LEU A 166 -6.87 14.96 -23.86
C LEU A 166 -7.23 16.43 -24.05
N HIS A 167 -8.33 16.90 -23.43
CA HIS A 167 -8.75 18.30 -23.51
C HIS A 167 -7.73 19.29 -22.92
N ALA A 168 -6.96 18.87 -21.91
CA ALA A 168 -5.89 19.69 -21.35
C ALA A 168 -4.64 19.75 -22.26
N THR A 169 -4.34 18.66 -22.97
CA THR A 169 -3.11 18.51 -23.76
C THR A 169 -3.24 19.04 -25.20
N VAL A 170 -4.44 19.00 -25.78
CA VAL A 170 -4.66 19.47 -27.16
C VAL A 170 -4.37 20.98 -27.35
N PRO A 171 -4.79 21.89 -26.45
CA PRO A 171 -4.50 23.32 -26.59
C PRO A 171 -3.01 23.65 -26.56
N THR A 172 -2.22 22.93 -25.75
CA THR A 172 -0.78 23.17 -25.57
C THR A 172 0.05 22.69 -26.76
N ALA A 173 -0.49 21.77 -27.58
CA ALA A 173 0.18 21.25 -28.78
C ALA A 173 0.37 22.27 -29.92
N THR A 174 -0.28 23.44 -29.85
CA THR A 174 -0.27 24.45 -30.93
C THR A 174 0.86 25.49 -30.82
N GLY A 175 1.67 25.47 -29.75
CA GLY A 175 2.48 26.64 -29.34
C GLY A 175 4.00 26.60 -29.52
N PHE A 176 4.70 25.46 -29.49
CA PHE A 176 6.17 25.48 -29.35
C PHE A 176 6.88 24.36 -30.12
N LYS A 177 7.86 24.74 -30.95
CA LYS A 177 8.62 23.83 -31.84
C LYS A 177 9.64 22.92 -31.12
N GLY A 178 9.82 23.05 -29.80
CA GLY A 178 10.85 22.34 -29.03
C GLY A 178 10.33 21.21 -28.12
N GLU A 179 9.07 21.26 -27.67
CA GLU A 179 8.46 20.29 -26.75
C GLU A 179 7.48 19.33 -27.46
N GLN A 180 7.49 19.33 -28.79
CA GLN A 180 6.46 18.67 -29.60
C GLN A 180 6.53 17.14 -29.52
N GLU A 181 7.70 16.57 -29.23
CA GLU A 181 7.91 15.12 -29.12
C GLU A 181 7.33 14.54 -27.82
N ASP A 182 7.48 15.26 -26.71
CA ASP A 182 6.91 14.89 -25.41
C ASP A 182 5.39 14.99 -25.43
N ILE A 183 4.85 16.08 -26.00
CA ILE A 183 3.40 16.27 -26.17
C ILE A 183 2.82 15.18 -27.08
N LEU A 184 3.51 14.84 -28.17
CA LEU A 184 3.06 13.77 -29.07
C LEU A 184 3.05 12.42 -28.37
N SER A 185 4.10 12.10 -27.60
CA SER A 185 4.19 10.86 -26.83
C SER A 185 3.07 10.76 -25.78
N GLU A 186 2.75 11.86 -25.11
CA GLU A 186 1.66 11.91 -24.15
C GLU A 186 0.29 11.75 -24.82
N LEU A 187 0.05 12.40 -25.96
CA LEU A 187 -1.17 12.21 -26.75
C LEU A 187 -1.32 10.75 -27.22
N GLN A 188 -0.24 10.11 -27.67
CA GLN A 188 -0.25 8.69 -28.04
C GLN A 188 -0.62 7.79 -26.85
N ARG A 189 -0.08 8.08 -25.66
CA ARG A 189 -0.41 7.37 -24.43
C ARG A 189 -1.88 7.54 -24.04
N ILE A 190 -2.40 8.77 -24.10
CA ILE A 190 -3.82 9.07 -23.83
C ILE A 190 -4.72 8.29 -24.80
N VAL A 191 -4.46 8.37 -26.10
CA VAL A 191 -5.23 7.64 -27.13
C VAL A 191 -5.17 6.12 -26.91
N PHE A 192 -4.02 5.58 -26.51
CA PHE A 192 -3.87 4.18 -26.19
C PHE A 192 -4.77 3.77 -25.02
N ILE A 193 -4.73 4.54 -23.91
CA ILE A 193 -5.55 4.30 -22.72
C ILE A 193 -7.04 4.36 -23.07
N SER A 194 -7.49 5.41 -23.77
CA SER A 194 -8.90 5.54 -24.16
C SER A 194 -9.35 4.37 -25.04
N ARG A 195 -8.53 3.95 -26.02
CA ARG A 195 -8.83 2.77 -26.87
C ARG A 195 -8.90 1.47 -26.06
N ALA A 196 -7.98 1.28 -25.11
CA ALA A 196 -7.97 0.10 -24.26
C ALA A 196 -9.23 0.04 -23.38
N CYS A 197 -9.60 1.16 -22.74
CA CYS A 197 -10.83 1.28 -21.97
C CYS A 197 -12.06 0.96 -22.83
N LEU A 198 -12.21 1.58 -24.00
CA LEU A 198 -13.35 1.35 -24.88
C LEU A 198 -13.46 -0.11 -25.35
N ARG A 199 -12.33 -0.77 -25.63
CA ARG A 199 -12.29 -2.19 -26.00
C ARG A 199 -12.73 -3.08 -24.84
N LEU A 200 -12.22 -2.82 -23.65
CA LEU A 200 -12.56 -3.58 -22.45
C LEU A 200 -14.03 -3.35 -22.03
N LEU A 201 -14.57 -2.13 -22.14
CA LEU A 201 -16.02 -1.88 -21.94
C LEU A 201 -16.84 -2.75 -22.86
N ARG A 202 -16.51 -2.77 -24.15
CA ARG A 202 -17.22 -3.62 -25.12
C ARG A 202 -17.15 -5.09 -24.74
N THR A 203 -15.98 -5.58 -24.35
CA THR A 203 -15.79 -6.98 -23.92
C THR A 203 -16.62 -7.28 -22.66
N TYR A 204 -16.56 -6.42 -21.64
CA TYR A 204 -17.28 -6.61 -20.38
C TYR A 204 -18.80 -6.56 -20.56
N VAL A 205 -19.30 -5.62 -21.37
CA VAL A 205 -20.73 -5.54 -21.71
C VAL A 205 -21.17 -6.80 -22.46
N ALA A 206 -20.37 -7.30 -23.40
CA ALA A 206 -20.67 -8.55 -24.11
C ALA A 206 -20.58 -9.81 -23.23
N ASP A 207 -19.74 -9.80 -22.20
CA ASP A 207 -19.64 -10.88 -21.22
C ASP A 207 -20.83 -10.88 -20.23
N ILE A 208 -21.39 -9.71 -19.89
CA ILE A 208 -22.61 -9.58 -19.08
C ILE A 208 -23.87 -9.90 -19.93
N TYR A 209 -23.94 -9.34 -21.14
CA TYR A 209 -25.08 -9.43 -22.05
C TYR A 209 -24.65 -10.08 -23.39
N PRO A 210 -24.52 -11.42 -23.45
CA PRO A 210 -24.10 -12.09 -24.67
C PRO A 210 -25.20 -12.08 -25.74
N ASP A 211 -24.83 -11.79 -27.00
CA ASP A 211 -25.72 -11.78 -28.17
C ASP A 211 -26.23 -13.17 -28.62
N GLY A 212 -26.26 -14.16 -27.73
CA GLY A 212 -26.79 -15.51 -27.97
C GLY A 212 -25.93 -16.44 -28.83
N VAL A 213 -24.86 -15.96 -29.48
CA VAL A 213 -23.97 -16.78 -30.34
C VAL A 213 -22.95 -17.59 -29.52
N LEU A 214 -22.61 -17.16 -28.31
CA LEU A 214 -21.65 -17.81 -27.42
C LEU A 214 -22.35 -18.26 -26.13
N LYS A 215 -22.57 -19.57 -25.96
CA LYS A 215 -23.01 -20.16 -24.68
C LYS A 215 -21.84 -20.10 -23.70
N ARG A 216 -21.64 -18.94 -23.06
CA ARG A 216 -20.68 -18.76 -21.96
C ARG A 216 -21.41 -18.70 -20.64
N LYS A 217 -20.72 -19.11 -19.56
CA LYS A 217 -21.20 -18.87 -18.19
C LYS A 217 -21.23 -17.36 -17.97
N THR A 218 -22.41 -16.77 -18.04
CA THR A 218 -22.62 -15.35 -17.73
C THR A 218 -22.48 -15.15 -16.22
N PRO A 219 -21.79 -14.09 -15.77
CA PRO A 219 -21.91 -13.67 -14.38
C PRO A 219 -23.38 -13.39 -14.06
N PRO A 220 -23.87 -13.69 -12.84
CA PRO A 220 -25.23 -13.35 -12.47
C PRO A 220 -25.40 -11.82 -12.55
N GLU A 221 -26.34 -11.37 -13.37
CA GLU A 221 -26.66 -9.96 -13.50
C GLU A 221 -27.08 -9.41 -12.12
N SER A 222 -26.42 -8.35 -11.68
CA SER A 222 -26.75 -7.64 -10.45
C SER A 222 -27.20 -6.22 -10.79
N ALA A 223 -28.06 -5.63 -9.95
CA ALA A 223 -28.50 -4.25 -10.14
C ALA A 223 -27.31 -3.26 -10.24
N GLN A 224 -26.23 -3.53 -9.51
CA GLN A 224 -25.00 -2.74 -9.54
C GLN A 224 -24.26 -2.86 -10.89
N LEU A 225 -24.22 -4.04 -11.51
CA LEU A 225 -23.63 -4.20 -12.84
C LEU A 225 -24.43 -3.45 -13.90
N ALA A 226 -25.76 -3.56 -13.86
CA ALA A 226 -26.64 -2.84 -14.78
C ALA A 226 -26.50 -1.31 -14.63
N GLU A 227 -26.39 -0.81 -13.39
CA GLU A 227 -26.12 0.60 -13.10
C GLU A 227 -24.80 1.06 -13.72
N ARG A 228 -23.70 0.31 -13.51
CA ARG A 228 -22.39 0.64 -14.09
C ARG A 228 -22.39 0.62 -15.62
N VAL A 229 -23.16 -0.27 -16.25
CA VAL A 229 -23.35 -0.25 -17.72
C VAL A 229 -24.15 0.98 -18.16
N GLY A 230 -25.13 1.42 -17.37
CA GLY A 230 -25.82 2.69 -17.56
C GLY A 230 -24.88 3.89 -17.48
N ASP A 231 -24.02 3.93 -16.46
CA ASP A 231 -23.00 4.97 -16.28
C ASP A 231 -22.04 5.02 -17.48
N ALA A 232 -21.65 3.85 -18.01
CA ALA A 232 -20.83 3.75 -19.21
C ALA A 232 -21.50 4.42 -20.43
N ARG A 233 -22.78 4.13 -20.66
CA ARG A 233 -23.56 4.75 -21.73
C ARG A 233 -23.61 6.27 -21.57
N ASP A 234 -23.85 6.75 -20.36
CA ASP A 234 -24.02 8.18 -20.09
C ASP A 234 -22.69 8.94 -20.20
N LEU A 235 -21.56 8.35 -19.78
CA LEU A 235 -20.22 8.89 -20.05
C LEU A 235 -19.92 8.96 -21.56
N LEU A 236 -20.20 7.90 -22.32
CA LEU A 236 -19.97 7.90 -23.76
C LEU A 236 -20.84 8.94 -24.49
N ARG A 237 -22.08 9.14 -24.04
CA ARG A 237 -22.94 10.21 -24.57
C ARG A 237 -22.38 11.59 -24.30
N ARG A 238 -21.83 11.83 -23.10
CA ARG A 238 -21.15 13.11 -22.77
C ARG A 238 -19.96 13.33 -23.70
N ILE A 239 -19.06 12.36 -23.79
CA ILE A 239 -17.87 12.40 -24.68
C ILE A 239 -18.27 12.71 -26.13
N LEU A 240 -19.32 12.06 -26.64
CA LEU A 240 -19.80 12.29 -28.02
C LEU A 240 -20.55 13.62 -28.20
N ALA A 241 -21.10 14.19 -27.13
CA ALA A 241 -21.79 15.48 -27.16
C ALA A 241 -20.81 16.67 -27.05
N GLU A 242 -19.61 16.45 -26.51
CA GLU A 242 -18.54 17.44 -26.35
C GLU A 242 -17.71 17.69 -27.63
N ASN A 243 -18.31 17.44 -28.81
CA ASN A 243 -17.70 17.77 -30.12
C ASN A 243 -17.55 19.28 -30.33
#